data_AF-A0A151GJ34-F1
#
_entry.id   AF-A0A151GJ34-F1
#
_cell.length_a   1.000
_cell.length_b   1.000
_cell.length_c   1.000
_cell.angle_alpha   90.00
_cell.angle_beta   90.00
_cell.angle_gamma   90.00
#
_symmetry.space_group_name_H-M   'P 1'
#
loop_
_entity.id
_entity.type
_entity.pdbx_description
1 polymer ?
#
loop_
_entity_poly.entity_id
_entity_poly.type
_entity_poly.pdbx_seq_one_letter_code
_entity_poly.pdbx_strand_id
1 'polypeptide(L)'
;MPGNKIANGIPQSHSCGAALGLVSPASSQCRERIADNGYLFSPFSSKSGTLTEPRNYAPRTSGQSVVSEPPPKFDLGGLASMHSQQQAPPMMQNVQCHLQVQPMAGSDGFVQSYPGHETSVGCSSSLAVVQALDESRGGRSKELSALTSGPAGFPPLSTALHPDNFPFVEAPRMAQAINRGVVKLKNIPFATKRSEIIAFLGRNSKILNDSDEPVHIIMERVTSKTMDAYVEFVSLEEAMKAVDRHQFNLRVGRVSRLGDRPIEVELSSQASLMKDLFPLARGLIWDGASPDFKPYNQLFAWENFRGFISEEEMVMLIKHVEVPHRSPYSKDCPQRPYECLISTLKKFPWYATDRITIGQRHAMYMATEKLLQIISDKISRDCDPINLTPQLQKRLANTAMTCQGFTPLMKDNLAWLLNLSDADQRYYGQPERAHAWRHQYSMAPRPGVPLDVIEWYIAIIREQSQRDMLSRAHGSRVELQEKGEQTDMYWGYFWAELGHTFGPEFDHMTLNKVAHAEFSAVERILSRALLNQ
;
A
#
# COMPACT_ATOMS: atom_id res chain seq x y z
N MET A 1 39.47 62.10 -27.06
CA MET A 1 38.53 62.03 -28.20
C MET A 1 37.11 61.89 -27.63
N PRO A 2 36.12 62.62 -28.15
CA PRO A 2 35.22 63.47 -27.34
C PRO A 2 33.74 63.07 -27.35
N GLY A 3 32.93 63.74 -26.50
CA GLY A 3 31.52 64.09 -26.78
C GLY A 3 30.48 63.54 -25.77
N ASN A 4 30.12 64.25 -24.69
CA ASN A 4 29.06 65.26 -24.50
C ASN A 4 27.58 64.78 -24.54
N LYS A 5 26.86 65.05 -23.42
CA LYS A 5 25.50 65.66 -23.29
C LYS A 5 24.26 64.83 -23.73
N ILE A 6 23.03 64.93 -23.22
CA ILE A 6 22.29 65.66 -22.15
C ILE A 6 20.84 65.09 -22.13
N ALA A 7 20.25 64.97 -20.94
CA ALA A 7 18.87 65.20 -20.48
C ALA A 7 17.56 64.75 -21.20
N ASN A 8 16.67 64.28 -20.32
CA ASN A 8 15.23 64.60 -20.13
C ASN A 8 14.13 64.09 -21.06
N GLY A 9 13.14 63.43 -20.44
CA GLY A 9 11.76 63.33 -20.92
C GLY A 9 10.87 62.38 -20.10
N ILE A 10 10.23 62.88 -19.04
CA ILE A 10 8.97 62.33 -18.49
C ILE A 10 7.83 63.25 -18.97
N PRO A 11 6.65 62.73 -19.36
CA PRO A 11 5.42 62.96 -18.57
C PRO A 11 4.55 61.69 -18.39
N GLN A 12 4.07 61.41 -17.17
CA GLN A 12 2.65 61.54 -16.67
C GLN A 12 1.83 60.23 -16.76
N SER A 13 1.56 59.55 -15.62
CA SER A 13 0.37 59.64 -14.71
C SER A 13 -0.93 59.10 -15.35
N HIS A 14 -1.73 58.20 -14.75
CA HIS A 14 -2.40 58.15 -13.43
C HIS A 14 -2.52 56.67 -12.97
N SER A 15 -2.20 56.21 -11.76
CA SER A 15 -2.70 56.45 -10.39
C SER A 15 -4.16 56.03 -10.10
N CYS A 16 -4.30 55.06 -9.19
CA CYS A 16 -5.20 54.94 -8.01
C CYS A 16 -5.04 53.48 -7.49
N GLY A 17 -4.45 53.17 -6.32
CA GLY A 17 -4.79 53.56 -4.94
C GLY A 17 -5.74 52.50 -4.34
N ALA A 18 -5.61 51.90 -3.16
CA ALA A 18 -4.80 52.10 -1.96
C ALA A 18 -4.76 50.77 -1.16
N ALA A 19 -3.68 50.40 -0.47
CA ALA A 19 -3.46 50.49 0.99
C ALA A 19 -4.58 49.82 1.84
N LEU A 20 -4.29 48.94 2.80
CA LEU A 20 -3.53 49.22 4.02
C LEU A 20 -2.99 47.92 4.64
N GLY A 21 -1.72 47.94 5.07
CA GLY A 21 -1.25 47.06 6.15
C GLY A 21 -1.56 47.68 7.52
N LEU A 22 -1.31 46.93 8.59
CA LEU A 22 -0.71 47.38 9.85
C LEU A 22 -0.66 46.23 10.89
N VAL A 23 0.58 45.95 11.31
CA VAL A 23 1.12 45.57 12.64
C VAL A 23 0.50 44.45 13.49
N SER A 24 1.40 43.57 13.94
CA SER A 24 1.29 42.74 15.16
C SER A 24 1.13 43.55 16.44
N PRO A 25 0.65 42.92 17.51
CA PRO A 25 1.21 43.15 18.83
C PRO A 25 1.58 41.86 19.57
N ALA A 26 2.52 42.01 20.51
CA ALA A 26 3.06 40.99 21.38
C ALA A 26 2.22 40.77 22.66
N SER A 27 2.28 39.52 23.15
CA SER A 27 2.22 39.02 24.54
C SER A 27 1.31 39.70 25.58
N SER A 28 0.38 38.90 26.13
CA SER A 28 -0.04 38.98 27.54
C SER A 28 -0.42 37.60 28.08
N GLN A 29 0.07 37.31 29.29
CA GLN A 29 -0.18 36.10 30.09
C GLN A 29 -1.67 35.94 30.41
N CYS A 30 -2.20 34.71 30.31
CA CYS A 30 -3.27 34.24 31.20
C CYS A 30 -3.23 32.71 31.32
N ARG A 31 -3.61 32.26 32.50
CA ARG A 31 -3.40 30.94 33.10
C ARG A 31 -4.67 30.10 32.95
N GLU A 32 -4.48 28.79 32.83
CA GLU A 32 -5.36 27.69 33.28
C GLU A 32 -6.54 27.16 32.41
N ARG A 33 -6.51 25.81 32.32
CA ARG A 33 -7.57 24.79 32.14
C ARG A 33 -7.92 24.26 30.74
N ILE A 34 -7.38 23.06 30.49
CA ILE A 34 -8.07 21.79 30.14
C ILE A 34 -9.32 21.93 29.26
N ALA A 35 -9.18 21.51 28.00
CA ALA A 35 -10.14 20.63 27.33
C ALA A 35 -9.44 19.96 26.14
N ASP A 36 -9.16 18.68 26.32
CA ASP A 36 -8.57 17.75 25.37
C ASP A 36 -9.66 17.30 24.38
N ASN A 37 -9.42 17.41 23.07
CA ASN A 37 -10.10 16.60 22.04
C ASN A 37 -9.52 16.84 20.64
N GLY A 38 -8.92 15.79 20.04
CA GLY A 38 -8.48 15.79 18.65
C GLY A 38 -7.72 14.52 18.25
N TYR A 39 -8.48 13.47 17.96
CA TYR A 39 -8.15 12.28 17.15
C TYR A 39 -6.97 11.37 17.58
N LEU A 40 -7.35 10.29 18.28
CA LEU A 40 -6.59 9.04 18.40
C LEU A 40 -6.68 8.23 17.10
N PHE A 41 -5.59 7.58 16.64
CA PHE A 41 -5.51 6.13 16.84
C PHE A 41 -4.13 5.47 16.69
N SER A 42 -4.01 4.48 17.56
CA SER A 42 -3.11 3.32 17.67
C SER A 42 -3.95 2.05 17.34
N PRO A 43 -3.41 0.84 17.18
CA PRO A 43 -4.18 -0.33 16.69
C PRO A 43 -5.24 -0.91 17.66
N PHE A 44 -5.63 -0.19 18.71
CA PHE A 44 -6.63 -0.59 19.71
C PHE A 44 -7.88 0.28 19.67
N SER A 45 -8.70 0.18 18.63
CA SER A 45 -10.15 0.24 18.82
C SER A 45 -10.89 -0.08 17.53
N SER A 46 -11.65 -1.15 17.56
CA SER A 46 -12.71 -1.44 16.61
C SER A 46 -13.99 -1.68 17.41
N LYS A 47 -14.72 -0.59 17.72
CA LYS A 47 -16.15 -0.64 18.06
C LYS A 47 -16.86 0.58 17.49
N SER A 48 -17.80 0.31 16.59
CA SER A 48 -18.68 1.26 15.92
C SER A 48 -19.64 1.95 16.91
N GLY A 49 -19.85 3.25 16.73
CA GLY A 49 -20.82 4.06 17.48
C GLY A 49 -21.09 5.39 16.77
N THR A 50 -22.29 5.51 16.24
CA THR A 50 -22.91 6.69 15.59
C THR A 50 -22.65 8.02 16.28
N LEU A 51 -22.13 9.02 15.56
CA LEU A 51 -22.29 10.44 15.91
C LEU A 51 -22.48 11.30 14.65
N THR A 52 -23.45 12.20 14.78
CA THR A 52 -24.07 13.08 13.79
C THR A 52 -23.20 14.27 13.37
N GLU A 53 -23.27 14.64 12.09
CA GLU A 53 -22.60 15.81 11.49
C GLU A 53 -23.02 17.16 12.11
N PRO A 54 -22.12 18.15 12.23
CA PRO A 54 -22.50 19.54 12.40
C PRO A 54 -22.83 20.18 11.03
N ARG A 55 -24.07 20.65 10.91
CA ARG A 55 -24.54 21.53 9.84
C ARG A 55 -23.79 22.85 9.88
N ASN A 56 -23.14 23.23 8.78
CA ASN A 56 -23.08 24.61 8.31
C ASN A 56 -22.62 24.62 6.84
N TYR A 57 -23.09 25.61 6.08
CA TYR A 57 -22.96 25.80 4.62
C TYR A 57 -24.09 25.21 3.77
N ALA A 58 -25.27 25.82 3.88
CA ALA A 58 -26.22 25.93 2.77
C ALA A 58 -26.42 27.42 2.40
N PRO A 59 -26.49 27.79 1.12
CA PRO A 59 -26.77 29.16 0.69
C PRO A 59 -28.23 29.53 0.97
N ARG A 60 -28.46 30.78 1.38
CA ARG A 60 -29.81 31.34 1.60
C ARG A 60 -30.51 31.56 0.26
N THR A 61 -31.72 31.00 0.12
CA THR A 61 -32.71 31.45 -0.88
C THR A 61 -34.11 31.48 -0.26
N SER A 62 -34.59 32.72 -0.06
CA SER A 62 -35.97 33.21 -0.24
C SER A 62 -37.18 32.29 0.06
N GLY A 63 -37.78 32.53 1.23
CA GLY A 63 -39.23 32.75 1.42
C GLY A 63 -40.23 31.68 0.99
N GLN A 64 -40.70 30.87 1.94
CA GLN A 64 -42.13 30.52 2.14
C GLN A 64 -42.31 29.82 3.50
N SER A 65 -43.46 30.03 4.14
CA SER A 65 -43.78 29.59 5.50
C SER A 65 -44.07 28.09 5.55
N VAL A 66 -43.40 27.34 6.44
CA VAL A 66 -43.64 25.90 6.65
C VAL A 66 -44.25 25.70 8.02
N VAL A 67 -45.45 25.11 8.02
CA VAL A 67 -46.27 24.74 9.18
C VAL A 67 -45.63 23.55 9.91
N SER A 68 -45.57 23.64 11.24
CA SER A 68 -44.93 22.68 12.13
C SER A 68 -45.88 21.54 12.51
N GLU A 69 -45.84 20.41 11.78
CA GLU A 69 -46.38 19.13 12.29
C GLU A 69 -45.39 17.98 12.04
N PRO A 70 -45.23 17.05 13.00
CA PRO A 70 -44.28 15.94 12.90
C PRO A 70 -44.79 14.84 11.94
N PRO A 71 -43.90 14.11 11.26
CA PRO A 71 -44.29 13.04 10.34
C PRO A 71 -44.89 11.82 11.07
N PRO A 72 -45.83 11.09 10.44
CA PRO A 72 -46.49 9.93 11.05
C PRO A 72 -45.55 8.72 11.22
N LYS A 73 -45.81 7.92 12.26
CA LYS A 73 -45.02 6.72 12.62
C LYS A 73 -45.22 5.58 11.61
N PHE A 74 -44.11 4.90 11.30
CA PHE A 74 -44.07 3.70 10.46
C PHE A 74 -44.54 2.48 11.26
N ASP A 75 -45.56 1.76 10.76
CA ASP A 75 -46.14 0.58 11.42
C ASP A 75 -45.70 -0.70 10.68
N LEU A 76 -45.06 -1.62 11.39
CA LEU A 76 -44.51 -2.90 10.88
C LEU A 76 -45.46 -4.06 11.18
N GLY A 77 -46.70 -3.96 10.69
CA GLY A 77 -47.74 -4.96 10.89
C GLY A 77 -48.40 -5.35 9.58
N GLY A 78 -47.74 -6.18 8.76
CA GLY A 78 -48.38 -6.73 7.57
C GLY A 78 -47.39 -7.34 6.60
N LEU A 79 -47.12 -8.64 6.76
CA LEU A 79 -46.97 -9.65 5.71
C LEU A 79 -46.52 -10.97 6.36
N ALA A 80 -47.48 -11.61 7.03
CA ALA A 80 -47.42 -13.04 7.33
C ALA A 80 -48.45 -13.74 6.44
N SER A 81 -48.06 -14.91 5.93
CA SER A 81 -48.86 -15.92 5.22
C SER A 81 -48.97 -15.78 3.70
N MET A 82 -48.16 -16.55 2.99
CA MET A 82 -48.57 -17.41 1.86
C MET A 82 -47.51 -18.51 1.69
N HIS A 83 -47.85 -19.74 2.04
CA HIS A 83 -47.11 -20.97 1.76
C HIS A 83 -48.02 -21.93 0.98
N SER A 84 -47.39 -22.85 0.23
CA SER A 84 -47.90 -23.81 -0.79
C SER A 84 -47.84 -23.25 -2.23
N GLN A 85 -47.22 -23.88 -3.25
CA GLN A 85 -46.86 -25.27 -3.52
C GLN A 85 -45.70 -25.38 -4.55
N GLN A 86 -44.92 -26.46 -4.41
CA GLN A 86 -43.97 -27.15 -5.31
C GLN A 86 -43.78 -26.70 -6.78
N GLN A 87 -42.51 -26.58 -7.20
CA GLN A 87 -41.97 -27.19 -8.43
C GLN A 87 -40.42 -27.20 -8.46
N ALA A 88 -39.85 -28.31 -8.94
CA ALA A 88 -38.41 -28.61 -8.98
C ALA A 88 -37.67 -27.86 -10.12
N PRO A 89 -36.35 -27.58 -9.99
CA PRO A 89 -35.57 -26.94 -11.04
C PRO A 89 -34.90 -27.95 -11.99
N PRO A 90 -34.73 -27.64 -13.29
CA PRO A 90 -33.88 -28.42 -14.18
C PRO A 90 -32.40 -28.01 -14.05
N MET A 91 -31.53 -29.01 -14.19
CA MET A 91 -30.07 -28.91 -14.23
C MET A 91 -29.58 -27.99 -15.35
N MET A 92 -28.64 -27.08 -15.03
CA MET A 92 -27.76 -26.47 -16.03
C MET A 92 -26.48 -27.30 -16.18
N GLN A 93 -26.14 -27.55 -17.44
CA GLN A 93 -24.96 -28.27 -17.91
C GLN A 93 -23.68 -27.54 -17.54
N ASN A 94 -22.79 -28.26 -16.86
CA ASN A 94 -21.41 -27.89 -16.62
C ASN A 94 -20.60 -28.23 -17.87
N VAL A 95 -20.02 -27.22 -18.53
CA VAL A 95 -19.03 -27.41 -19.60
C VAL A 95 -17.69 -27.72 -18.94
N GLN A 96 -17.35 -29.00 -18.87
CA GLN A 96 -16.10 -29.50 -18.31
C GLN A 96 -15.11 -29.76 -19.46
N CYS A 97 -14.04 -28.95 -19.53
CA CYS A 97 -12.92 -29.20 -20.43
C CYS A 97 -12.11 -30.39 -19.88
N HIS A 98 -12.03 -31.47 -20.67
CA HIS A 98 -11.37 -32.72 -20.32
C HIS A 98 -9.93 -32.72 -20.86
N LEU A 99 -8.94 -32.79 -19.97
CA LEU A 99 -7.56 -33.16 -20.29
C LEU A 99 -7.27 -34.47 -19.56
N GLN A 100 -7.24 -35.57 -20.32
CA GLN A 100 -6.92 -36.91 -19.88
C GLN A 100 -5.40 -37.09 -19.75
N VAL A 101 -4.96 -37.62 -18.61
CA VAL A 101 -3.69 -38.34 -18.48
C VAL A 101 -3.99 -39.66 -17.77
N GLN A 102 -3.75 -40.77 -18.47
CA GLN A 102 -3.85 -42.13 -17.95
C GLN A 102 -2.54 -42.52 -17.24
N PRO A 103 -2.59 -43.28 -16.12
CA PRO A 103 -1.49 -44.12 -15.69
C PRO A 103 -1.79 -45.61 -15.97
N MET A 104 -0.83 -46.27 -16.62
CA MET A 104 -0.78 -47.72 -16.80
C MET A 104 -0.47 -48.41 -15.47
N ALA A 105 -1.18 -49.52 -15.23
CA ALA A 105 -0.93 -50.46 -14.15
C ALA A 105 0.28 -51.35 -14.45
N GLY A 106 1.02 -51.71 -13.40
CA GLY A 106 2.00 -52.78 -13.37
C GLY A 106 2.09 -53.30 -11.94
N SER A 107 1.68 -54.54 -11.75
CA SER A 107 1.55 -55.30 -10.51
C SER A 107 2.90 -55.84 -9.99
N ASP A 108 2.89 -56.20 -8.70
CA ASP A 108 3.67 -57.23 -7.97
C ASP A 108 4.20 -56.62 -6.67
N GLY A 109 3.76 -56.93 -5.45
CA GLY A 109 3.07 -58.12 -4.95
C GLY A 109 4.07 -59.05 -4.27
N PHE A 110 4.51 -58.75 -3.04
CA PHE A 110 4.97 -59.80 -2.11
C PHE A 110 4.80 -59.41 -0.64
N VAL A 111 4.21 -60.35 0.08
CA VAL A 111 3.82 -60.39 1.49
C VAL A 111 5.01 -60.88 2.31
N GLN A 112 5.29 -60.29 3.49
CA GLN A 112 5.78 -61.12 4.60
C GLN A 112 5.51 -60.56 6.02
N SER A 113 4.90 -61.46 6.76
CA SER A 113 4.49 -61.57 8.17
C SER A 113 5.45 -61.12 9.28
N TYR A 114 4.83 -60.58 10.34
CA TYR A 114 5.31 -60.49 11.73
C TYR A 114 5.52 -61.88 12.37
N PRO A 115 6.27 -61.95 13.50
CA PRO A 115 5.59 -62.17 14.78
C PRO A 115 6.15 -61.32 15.94
N GLY A 116 5.28 -61.05 16.93
CA GLY A 116 5.58 -60.22 18.10
C GLY A 116 6.17 -60.96 19.29
N HIS A 117 6.49 -60.19 20.33
CA HIS A 117 6.52 -60.64 21.72
C HIS A 117 6.28 -59.46 22.68
N GLU A 118 5.61 -59.80 23.78
CA GLU A 118 4.99 -58.91 24.76
C GLU A 118 5.96 -58.31 25.81
N THR A 119 5.47 -57.20 26.40
CA THR A 119 5.62 -56.69 27.78
C THR A 119 6.98 -56.42 28.42
N SER A 120 7.22 -55.13 28.71
CA SER A 120 7.74 -54.68 30.02
C SER A 120 7.43 -53.20 30.25
N VAL A 121 6.71 -52.91 31.33
CA VAL A 121 6.37 -51.57 31.82
C VAL A 121 7.57 -51.03 32.59
N GLY A 122 8.10 -49.88 32.16
CA GLY A 122 9.13 -49.13 32.88
C GLY A 122 9.01 -47.64 32.56
N CYS A 123 8.45 -46.87 33.50
CA CYS A 123 8.45 -45.41 33.45
C CYS A 123 9.88 -44.86 33.36
N SER A 124 10.18 -44.11 32.31
CA SER A 124 11.20 -43.07 32.32
C SER A 124 10.78 -41.95 31.37
N SER A 125 10.31 -40.88 31.98
CA SER A 125 9.83 -39.65 31.37
C SER A 125 11.01 -38.75 30.99
N SER A 126 11.49 -38.82 29.75
CA SER A 126 12.30 -37.74 29.13
C SER A 126 12.58 -38.02 27.65
N LEU A 127 11.58 -37.95 26.75
CA LEU A 127 11.80 -37.89 25.29
C LEU A 127 10.51 -37.64 24.48
N ALA A 128 9.69 -36.66 24.90
CA ALA A 128 8.47 -36.29 24.19
C ALA A 128 8.38 -34.76 24.00
N VAL A 129 9.24 -34.18 23.16
CA VAL A 129 9.18 -32.74 22.82
C VAL A 129 9.37 -32.47 21.31
N VAL A 130 9.20 -33.47 20.42
CA VAL A 130 9.27 -33.23 18.95
C VAL A 130 8.01 -33.69 18.19
N GLN A 131 6.97 -34.19 18.87
CA GLN A 131 5.76 -34.70 18.21
C GLN A 131 4.52 -33.81 18.45
N ALA A 132 4.65 -32.51 18.21
CA ALA A 132 3.50 -31.61 18.13
C ALA A 132 3.63 -30.60 16.97
N LEU A 133 4.17 -31.05 15.84
CA LEU A 133 4.11 -30.38 14.54
C LEU A 133 3.71 -31.42 13.49
N ASP A 134 2.46 -31.85 13.51
CA ASP A 134 1.91 -32.60 12.37
C ASP A 134 0.42 -32.35 12.20
N GLU A 135 0.08 -31.10 11.85
CA GLU A 135 -1.15 -30.81 11.09
C GLU A 135 -0.88 -29.62 10.15
N SER A 136 -0.17 -29.88 9.04
CA SER A 136 -0.52 -29.34 7.72
C SER A 136 0.42 -29.87 6.63
N ARG A 137 -0.20 -30.53 5.66
CA ARG A 137 0.35 -31.19 4.46
C ARG A 137 1.48 -30.41 3.77
N GLY A 138 2.72 -30.86 4.01
CA GLY A 138 3.90 -30.50 3.23
C GLY A 138 5.15 -31.08 3.89
N GLY A 139 5.86 -31.98 3.20
CA GLY A 139 7.11 -32.52 3.72
C GLY A 139 8.11 -31.40 4.06
N ARG A 140 8.88 -31.58 5.12
CA ARG A 140 9.94 -30.66 5.56
C ARG A 140 10.83 -30.27 4.38
N SER A 141 11.05 -28.98 4.18
CA SER A 141 11.92 -28.45 3.13
C SER A 141 13.38 -28.89 3.35
N LYS A 142 14.17 -28.89 2.27
CA LYS A 142 15.59 -29.23 2.34
C LYS A 142 16.34 -28.20 3.18
N GLU A 143 15.92 -26.95 3.08
CA GLU A 143 16.41 -25.78 3.79
C GLU A 143 16.19 -25.93 5.29
N LEU A 144 14.96 -26.24 5.72
CA LEU A 144 14.67 -26.48 7.14
C LEU A 144 15.39 -27.73 7.67
N SER A 145 15.49 -28.78 6.85
CA SER A 145 16.22 -30.00 7.20
C SER A 145 17.72 -29.71 7.42
N ALA A 146 18.34 -28.91 6.54
CA ALA A 146 19.74 -28.51 6.68
C ALA A 146 19.95 -27.67 7.94
N LEU A 147 19.07 -26.70 8.19
CA LEU A 147 19.16 -25.77 9.32
C LEU A 147 19.10 -26.45 10.68
N THR A 148 18.44 -27.61 10.75
CA THR A 148 18.17 -28.34 12.01
C THR A 148 18.85 -29.71 12.07
N SER A 149 19.74 -30.00 11.12
CA SER A 149 20.47 -31.27 11.02
C SER A 149 21.47 -31.51 12.15
N GLY A 150 21.75 -30.51 12.98
CA GLY A 150 22.65 -30.60 14.11
C GLY A 150 22.13 -31.52 15.23
N PRO A 151 23.01 -32.03 16.11
CA PRO A 151 22.67 -32.99 17.15
C PRO A 151 21.65 -32.48 18.18
N ALA A 152 21.60 -31.16 18.40
CA ALA A 152 20.63 -30.52 19.29
C ALA A 152 19.32 -30.13 18.58
N GLY A 153 19.20 -30.34 17.27
CA GLY A 153 18.06 -29.88 16.47
C GLY A 153 18.02 -28.36 16.20
N PHE A 154 19.00 -27.62 16.72
CA PHE A 154 19.13 -26.16 16.53
C PHE A 154 20.47 -25.81 15.84
N PRO A 155 20.47 -24.81 14.94
CA PRO A 155 21.70 -24.28 14.35
C PRO A 155 22.45 -23.36 15.33
N PRO A 156 23.76 -23.17 15.16
CA PRO A 156 24.49 -22.07 15.78
C PRO A 156 23.89 -20.72 15.40
N LEU A 157 23.97 -19.72 16.29
CA LEU A 157 23.45 -18.37 16.06
C LEU A 157 24.00 -17.75 14.75
N SER A 158 25.29 -17.91 14.48
CA SER A 158 25.93 -17.41 13.26
C SER A 158 25.34 -18.03 11.99
N THR A 159 24.90 -19.28 12.06
CA THR A 159 24.26 -19.98 10.93
C THR A 159 22.82 -19.51 10.76
N ALA A 160 22.07 -19.31 11.85
CA ALA A 160 20.69 -18.81 11.80
C ALA A 160 20.62 -17.36 11.28
N LEU A 161 21.55 -16.50 11.68
CA LEU A 161 21.60 -15.10 11.22
C LEU A 161 22.32 -14.94 9.86
N HIS A 162 22.87 -16.02 9.30
CA HIS A 162 23.53 -15.94 8.00
C HIS A 162 22.53 -15.49 6.93
N PRO A 163 22.91 -14.55 6.03
CA PRO A 163 22.01 -14.07 4.98
C PRO A 163 21.41 -15.17 4.11
N ASP A 164 22.04 -16.33 3.95
CA ASP A 164 21.44 -17.44 3.19
C ASP A 164 20.29 -18.14 3.93
N ASN A 165 20.31 -18.17 5.26
CA ASN A 165 19.33 -18.89 6.08
C ASN A 165 18.27 -17.98 6.71
N PHE A 166 18.59 -16.71 6.95
CA PHE A 166 17.71 -15.79 7.65
C PHE A 166 16.51 -15.37 6.78
N PRO A 167 15.26 -15.64 7.18
CA PRO A 167 14.12 -15.65 6.26
C PRO A 167 13.46 -14.28 6.08
N PHE A 168 13.93 -13.25 6.79
CA PHE A 168 13.27 -11.96 6.86
C PHE A 168 14.06 -10.86 6.16
N VAL A 169 13.35 -9.89 5.60
CA VAL A 169 13.90 -8.75 4.87
C VAL A 169 13.14 -7.47 5.23
N GLU A 170 13.80 -6.33 5.09
CA GLU A 170 13.15 -5.02 5.10
C GLU A 170 12.48 -4.81 3.74
N ALA A 171 11.19 -5.15 3.61
CA ALA A 171 10.49 -5.14 2.32
C ALA A 171 10.60 -3.80 1.56
N PRO A 172 10.42 -2.62 2.19
CA PRO A 172 10.56 -1.35 1.49
C PRO A 172 11.94 -1.13 0.87
N ARG A 173 13.03 -1.63 1.51
CA ARG A 173 14.41 -1.54 1.02
C ARG A 173 14.65 -2.38 -0.23
N MET A 174 13.83 -3.40 -0.47
CA MET A 174 13.92 -4.23 -1.68
C MET A 174 13.41 -3.51 -2.95
N ALA A 175 12.70 -2.39 -2.80
CA ALA A 175 12.30 -1.59 -3.95
C ALA A 175 13.53 -1.03 -4.67
N GLN A 176 13.43 -0.86 -5.99
CA GLN A 176 14.53 -0.36 -6.81
C GLN A 176 14.12 0.89 -7.59
N ALA A 177 15.03 1.86 -7.65
CA ALA A 177 14.94 2.96 -8.59
C ALA A 177 15.24 2.44 -9.99
N ILE A 178 14.30 2.61 -10.92
CA ILE A 178 14.46 2.14 -12.30
C ILE A 178 14.26 3.33 -13.23
N ASN A 179 15.28 3.59 -14.05
CA ASN A 179 15.23 4.59 -15.11
C ASN A 179 14.82 3.94 -16.42
N ARG A 180 13.82 4.51 -17.08
CA ARG A 180 13.28 4.07 -18.38
C ARG A 180 13.40 5.18 -19.42
N GLY A 181 13.17 4.84 -20.69
CA GLY A 181 12.92 5.87 -21.70
C GLY A 181 11.56 6.50 -21.43
N VAL A 182 11.46 7.82 -21.41
CA VAL A 182 10.20 8.50 -21.07
C VAL A 182 9.83 9.50 -22.16
N VAL A 183 8.57 9.46 -22.58
CA VAL A 183 7.97 10.46 -23.46
C VAL A 183 6.89 11.21 -22.69
N LYS A 184 6.84 12.53 -22.83
CA LYS A 184 5.78 13.36 -22.27
C LYS A 184 4.81 13.77 -23.37
N LEU A 185 3.52 13.57 -23.11
CA LEU A 185 2.40 14.00 -23.94
C LEU A 185 1.75 15.21 -23.29
N LYS A 186 1.86 16.36 -23.94
CA LYS A 186 1.27 17.62 -23.47
C LYS A 186 -0.04 17.92 -24.18
N ASN A 187 -0.86 18.74 -23.54
CA ASN A 187 -2.15 19.20 -24.07
C ASN A 187 -3.16 18.06 -24.34
N ILE A 188 -3.10 16.98 -23.57
CA ILE A 188 -4.09 15.90 -23.66
C ILE A 188 -5.49 16.40 -23.26
N PRO A 189 -6.57 15.90 -23.89
CA PRO A 189 -7.93 16.08 -23.37
C PRO A 189 -8.04 15.64 -21.90
N PHE A 190 -8.89 16.31 -21.11
CA PHE A 190 -9.06 15.95 -19.70
C PHE A 190 -9.58 14.51 -19.51
N ALA A 191 -10.44 14.06 -20.43
CA ALA A 191 -11.03 12.72 -20.46
C ALA A 191 -10.16 11.64 -21.13
N THR A 192 -8.91 11.96 -21.48
CA THR A 192 -8.01 10.99 -22.09
C THR A 192 -7.85 9.75 -21.22
N LYS A 193 -8.04 8.59 -21.85
CA LYS A 193 -7.89 7.27 -21.24
C LYS A 193 -6.53 6.68 -21.53
N ARG A 194 -6.07 5.79 -20.66
CA ARG A 194 -4.84 5.01 -20.87
C ARG A 194 -4.83 4.30 -22.23
N SER A 195 -5.94 3.65 -22.60
CA SER A 195 -6.04 2.91 -23.87
C SER A 195 -5.88 3.81 -25.10
N GLU A 196 -6.36 5.05 -25.04
CA GLU A 196 -6.21 6.03 -26.11
C GLU A 196 -4.75 6.47 -26.28
N ILE A 197 -4.02 6.64 -25.17
CA ILE A 197 -2.58 6.94 -25.20
C ILE A 197 -1.79 5.79 -25.84
N ILE A 198 -2.10 4.54 -25.47
CA ILE A 198 -1.46 3.35 -26.06
C ILE A 198 -1.78 3.27 -27.56
N ALA A 199 -3.03 3.50 -27.95
CA ALA A 199 -3.44 3.50 -29.35
C ALA A 199 -2.76 4.62 -30.16
N PHE A 200 -2.62 5.81 -29.56
CA PHE A 200 -1.93 6.96 -30.15
C PHE A 200 -0.47 6.68 -30.46
N LEU A 201 0.26 6.03 -29.54
CA LEU A 201 1.65 5.63 -29.77
C LEU A 201 1.77 4.47 -30.77
N GLY A 202 0.72 3.67 -30.91
CA GLY A 202 0.61 2.56 -31.85
C GLY A 202 1.28 1.28 -31.36
N ARG A 203 0.87 0.13 -31.91
CA ARG A 203 1.28 -1.22 -31.46
C ARG A 203 2.80 -1.47 -31.51
N ASN A 204 3.52 -0.74 -32.35
CA ASN A 204 4.98 -0.88 -32.50
C ASN A 204 5.76 0.05 -31.56
N SER A 205 5.08 0.84 -30.73
CA SER A 205 5.75 1.57 -29.65
C SER A 205 6.20 0.55 -28.61
N LYS A 206 7.52 0.39 -28.43
CA LYS A 206 8.10 -0.52 -27.44
C LYS A 206 7.95 0.06 -26.02
N ILE A 207 6.70 0.33 -25.63
CA ILE A 207 6.32 0.71 -24.27
C ILE A 207 6.47 -0.50 -23.33
N LEU A 208 6.54 -0.26 -22.02
CA LEU A 208 6.60 -1.38 -21.07
C LEU A 208 5.32 -2.22 -21.11
N ASN A 209 5.40 -3.41 -20.53
CA ASN A 209 4.25 -4.29 -20.41
C ASN A 209 3.17 -3.69 -19.51
N ASP A 210 1.93 -4.11 -19.69
CA ASP A 210 0.81 -3.56 -18.93
C ASP A 210 0.95 -3.74 -17.41
N SER A 211 1.60 -4.82 -16.97
CA SER A 211 1.92 -5.13 -15.55
C SER A 211 2.87 -4.11 -14.91
N ASP A 212 3.68 -3.43 -15.73
CA ASP A 212 4.60 -2.40 -15.28
C ASP A 212 3.94 -1.02 -15.18
N GLU A 213 2.68 -0.91 -15.62
CA GLU A 213 1.89 0.33 -15.58
C GLU A 213 2.59 1.50 -16.31
N PRO A 214 2.91 1.38 -17.62
CA PRO A 214 3.76 2.33 -18.37
C PRO A 214 3.17 3.72 -18.58
N VAL A 215 1.84 3.89 -18.45
CA VAL A 215 1.15 5.13 -18.76
C VAL A 215 0.76 5.83 -17.47
N HIS A 216 1.32 7.01 -17.26
CA HIS A 216 1.07 7.85 -16.08
C HIS A 216 0.36 9.12 -16.51
N ILE A 217 -0.96 9.17 -16.30
CA ILE A 217 -1.72 10.40 -16.55
C ILE A 217 -1.72 11.23 -15.26
N ILE A 218 -1.04 12.37 -15.30
CA ILE A 218 -0.85 13.21 -14.11
C ILE A 218 -2.17 13.87 -13.74
N MET A 219 -2.47 13.87 -12.46
CA MET A 219 -3.64 14.52 -11.88
C MET A 219 -3.19 15.37 -10.69
N GLU A 220 -3.66 16.61 -10.63
CA GLU A 220 -3.53 17.42 -9.42
C GLU A 220 -4.45 16.87 -8.33
N ARG A 221 -3.89 16.30 -7.26
CA ARG A 221 -4.67 15.53 -6.26
C ARG A 221 -5.71 16.35 -5.51
N VAL A 222 -5.53 17.67 -5.38
CA VAL A 222 -6.49 18.54 -4.69
C VAL A 222 -7.70 18.85 -5.57
N THR A 223 -7.49 19.21 -6.84
CA THR A 223 -8.58 19.61 -7.75
C THR A 223 -9.15 18.46 -8.58
N SER A 224 -8.42 17.35 -8.66
CA SER A 224 -8.56 16.23 -9.60
C SER A 224 -8.39 16.57 -11.08
N LYS A 225 -7.84 17.75 -11.38
CA LYS A 225 -7.64 18.18 -12.75
C LYS A 225 -6.60 17.30 -13.45
N THR A 226 -6.95 16.77 -14.62
CA THR A 226 -6.03 16.11 -15.54
C THR A 226 -5.01 17.10 -16.09
N MET A 227 -3.74 16.73 -15.99
CA MET A 227 -2.61 17.48 -16.53
C MET A 227 -2.02 16.73 -17.73
N ASP A 228 -0.70 16.72 -17.89
CA ASP A 228 0.00 15.98 -18.95
C ASP A 228 0.06 14.48 -18.65
N ALA A 229 0.44 13.68 -19.66
CA ALA A 229 0.73 12.27 -19.48
C ALA A 229 2.19 11.94 -19.78
N TYR A 230 2.68 10.90 -19.13
CA TYR A 230 3.99 10.31 -19.39
C TYR A 230 3.82 8.85 -19.81
N VAL A 231 4.69 8.39 -20.71
CA VAL A 231 4.74 7.00 -21.12
C VAL A 231 6.15 6.46 -21.05
N GLU A 232 6.29 5.32 -20.39
CA GLU A 232 7.56 4.62 -20.21
C GLU A 232 7.80 3.57 -21.30
N PHE A 233 9.02 3.59 -21.83
CA PHE A 233 9.54 2.73 -22.88
C PHE A 233 10.61 1.80 -22.33
N VAL A 234 10.79 0.66 -23.01
CA VAL A 234 11.81 -0.33 -22.64
C VAL A 234 13.22 0.26 -22.60
N SER A 235 13.52 1.26 -23.45
CA SER A 235 14.78 1.97 -23.51
C SER A 235 14.60 3.42 -23.96
N LEU A 236 15.64 4.24 -23.73
CA LEU A 236 15.70 5.62 -24.21
C LEU A 236 15.63 5.71 -25.74
N GLU A 237 16.29 4.79 -26.44
CA GLU A 237 16.30 4.75 -27.91
C GLU A 237 14.89 4.59 -28.48
N GLU A 238 14.05 3.73 -27.87
CA GLU A 238 12.68 3.53 -28.30
C GLU A 238 11.78 4.75 -28.02
N ALA A 239 12.04 5.47 -26.93
CA ALA A 239 11.39 6.75 -26.67
C ALA A 239 11.78 7.81 -27.72
N MET A 240 13.07 7.89 -28.10
CA MET A 240 13.54 8.79 -29.16
C MET A 240 12.88 8.48 -30.50
N LYS A 241 12.83 7.20 -30.90
CA LYS A 241 12.13 6.77 -32.13
C LYS A 241 10.65 7.17 -32.14
N ALA A 242 9.97 7.09 -31.01
CA ALA A 242 8.57 7.50 -30.90
C ALA A 242 8.39 9.01 -31.14
N VAL A 243 9.30 9.83 -30.59
CA VAL A 243 9.32 11.30 -30.79
C VAL A 243 9.69 11.65 -32.23
N ASP A 244 10.73 11.04 -32.79
CA ASP A 244 11.17 11.28 -34.17
C ASP A 244 10.06 10.96 -35.19
N ARG A 245 9.32 9.88 -34.95
CA ARG A 245 8.15 9.51 -35.76
C ARG A 245 7.05 10.56 -35.68
N HIS A 246 6.78 11.10 -34.49
CA HIS A 246 5.81 12.19 -34.33
C HIS A 246 6.27 13.45 -35.07
N GLN A 247 7.53 13.85 -34.93
CA GLN A 247 8.11 15.01 -35.62
C GLN A 247 8.11 14.83 -37.14
N PHE A 248 8.41 13.63 -37.64
CA PHE A 248 8.30 13.31 -39.05
C PHE A 248 6.86 13.47 -39.55
N ASN A 249 5.87 12.93 -38.83
CA ASN A 249 4.46 13.08 -39.18
C ASN A 249 4.04 14.56 -39.23
N LEU A 250 4.47 15.36 -38.25
CA LEU A 250 4.24 16.81 -38.25
C LEU A 250 4.83 17.49 -39.49
N ARG A 251 6.07 17.17 -39.87
CA ARG A 251 6.73 17.72 -41.08
C ARG A 251 6.00 17.36 -42.38
N VAL A 252 5.38 16.18 -42.43
CA VAL A 252 4.57 15.73 -43.58
C VAL A 252 3.12 16.26 -43.51
N GLY A 253 2.81 17.16 -42.57
CA GLY A 253 1.49 17.78 -42.41
C GLY A 253 0.46 16.90 -41.69
N ARG A 254 0.87 15.75 -41.13
CA ARG A 254 0.02 14.84 -40.36
C ARG A 254 0.11 15.16 -38.87
N VAL A 255 -0.79 16.02 -38.41
CA VAL A 255 -0.91 16.39 -36.99
C VAL A 255 -1.42 15.20 -36.18
N SER A 256 -0.66 14.78 -35.16
CA SER A 256 -1.10 13.73 -34.24
C SER A 256 -2.11 14.30 -33.24
N ARG A 257 -3.24 13.62 -33.07
CA ARG A 257 -4.36 14.09 -32.25
C ARG A 257 -4.84 13.00 -31.28
N LEU A 258 -5.37 13.44 -30.13
CA LEU A 258 -6.20 12.63 -29.24
C LEU A 258 -7.58 13.31 -29.19
N GLY A 259 -8.60 12.61 -29.71
CA GLY A 259 -9.87 13.24 -30.05
C GLY A 259 -9.65 14.41 -31.01
N ASP A 260 -10.22 15.58 -30.69
CA ASP A 260 -10.07 16.79 -31.50
C ASP A 260 -8.81 17.61 -31.18
N ARG A 261 -8.06 17.24 -30.13
CA ARG A 261 -6.91 18.03 -29.66
C ARG A 261 -5.61 17.62 -30.34
N PRO A 262 -4.85 18.57 -30.91
CA PRO A 262 -3.47 18.30 -31.30
C PRO A 262 -2.61 18.08 -30.05
N ILE A 263 -1.79 17.05 -30.10
CA ILE A 263 -0.95 16.61 -28.98
C ILE A 263 0.51 16.91 -29.31
N GLU A 264 1.20 17.51 -28.35
CA GLU A 264 2.64 17.70 -28.41
C GLU A 264 3.32 16.49 -27.76
N VAL A 265 4.27 15.90 -28.47
CA VAL A 265 5.05 14.75 -28.01
C VAL A 265 6.50 15.17 -27.87
N GLU A 266 7.04 15.09 -26.66
CA GLU A 266 8.44 15.44 -26.39
C GLU A 266 9.18 14.31 -25.67
N LEU A 267 10.48 14.22 -25.94
CA LEU A 267 11.37 13.37 -25.17
C LEU A 267 11.45 13.94 -23.75
N SER A 268 11.33 13.09 -22.75
CA SER A 268 11.36 13.48 -21.35
C SER A 268 12.29 12.57 -20.55
N SER A 269 12.28 12.73 -19.23
CA SER A 269 13.14 11.97 -18.32
C SER A 269 12.33 11.37 -17.17
N GLN A 270 12.89 10.35 -16.55
CA GLN A 270 12.35 9.78 -15.31
C GLN A 270 12.25 10.86 -14.22
N ALA A 271 13.24 11.76 -14.11
CA ALA A 271 13.23 12.85 -13.15
C ALA A 271 12.05 13.82 -13.34
N SER A 272 11.71 14.15 -14.59
CA SER A 272 10.55 14.99 -14.92
C SER A 272 9.24 14.31 -14.52
N LEU A 273 9.11 13.01 -14.79
CA LEU A 273 7.96 12.21 -14.36
C LEU A 273 7.84 12.19 -12.84
N MET A 274 8.93 11.92 -12.12
CA MET A 274 8.93 11.88 -10.65
C MET A 274 8.56 13.24 -10.04
N LYS A 275 9.06 14.33 -10.62
CA LYS A 275 8.72 15.70 -10.19
C LYS A 275 7.22 15.99 -10.34
N ASP A 276 6.60 15.59 -11.45
CA ASP A 276 5.18 15.83 -11.70
C ASP A 276 4.27 14.87 -10.91
N LEU A 277 4.76 13.66 -10.57
CA LEU A 277 4.05 12.71 -9.69
C LEU A 277 4.10 13.12 -8.21
N PHE A 278 5.20 13.72 -7.76
CA PHE A 278 5.43 14.10 -6.36
C PHE A 278 5.69 15.62 -6.24
N PRO A 279 4.72 16.48 -6.60
CA PRO A 279 4.94 17.92 -6.68
C PRO A 279 5.20 18.59 -5.33
N LEU A 280 4.77 17.96 -4.22
CA LEU A 280 5.02 18.45 -2.85
C LEU A 280 6.36 17.99 -2.27
N ALA A 281 7.08 17.09 -2.96
CA ALA A 281 8.39 16.62 -2.55
C ALA A 281 9.48 17.70 -2.80
N ARG A 282 9.46 18.74 -1.97
CA ARG A 282 10.44 19.84 -1.98
C ARG A 282 11.72 19.43 -1.24
N GLY A 283 12.78 20.22 -1.37
CA GLY A 283 14.04 19.95 -0.68
C GLY A 283 14.84 18.77 -1.21
N LEU A 284 14.52 18.32 -2.43
CA LEU A 284 15.29 17.31 -3.16
C LEU A 284 15.41 17.70 -4.65
N ILE A 285 16.28 16.98 -5.34
CA ILE A 285 16.43 16.97 -6.79
C ILE A 285 16.20 15.53 -7.24
N TRP A 286 15.43 15.31 -8.29
CA TRP A 286 15.28 13.98 -8.86
C TRP A 286 16.43 13.71 -9.82
N ASP A 287 17.27 12.72 -9.51
CA ASP A 287 18.23 12.12 -10.43
C ASP A 287 17.63 10.81 -10.97
N GLY A 288 17.00 10.92 -12.15
CA GLY A 288 16.17 9.85 -12.67
C GLY A 288 15.01 9.50 -11.72
N ALA A 289 14.87 8.23 -11.35
CA ALA A 289 13.92 7.75 -10.34
C ALA A 289 14.39 7.97 -8.88
N SER A 290 15.64 8.39 -8.68
CA SER A 290 16.27 8.51 -7.37
C SER A 290 16.16 9.93 -6.81
N PRO A 291 15.73 10.11 -5.55
CA PRO A 291 15.75 11.40 -4.89
C PRO A 291 17.14 11.70 -4.32
N ASP A 292 17.72 12.83 -4.71
CA ASP A 292 18.91 13.42 -4.10
C ASP A 292 18.50 14.58 -3.15
N PHE A 293 18.77 14.42 -1.86
CA PHE A 293 18.26 15.33 -0.84
C PHE A 293 19.18 16.52 -0.63
N LYS A 294 18.60 17.72 -0.66
CA LYS A 294 19.36 18.93 -0.37
C LYS A 294 19.74 18.98 1.12
N PRO A 295 20.87 19.61 1.46
CA PRO A 295 21.21 19.92 2.84
C PRO A 295 20.09 20.71 3.52
N TYR A 296 19.95 20.52 4.83
CA TYR A 296 18.95 21.24 5.62
C TYR A 296 19.23 22.74 5.59
N ASN A 297 18.24 23.51 5.13
CA ASN A 297 18.27 24.97 5.11
C ASN A 297 17.67 25.51 6.42
N GLN A 298 18.51 26.15 7.24
CA GLN A 298 18.09 26.76 8.51
C GLN A 298 17.31 28.07 8.32
N LEU A 299 17.53 28.79 7.21
CA LEU A 299 16.91 30.09 6.95
C LEU A 299 15.51 29.94 6.38
N PHE A 300 15.29 28.93 5.54
CA PHE A 300 14.05 28.74 4.80
C PHE A 300 13.46 27.35 5.03
N ALA A 301 12.72 27.19 6.13
CA ALA A 301 12.12 25.91 6.53
C ALA A 301 11.08 25.34 5.53
N TRP A 302 10.58 26.14 4.60
CA TRP A 302 9.69 25.69 3.51
C TRP A 302 10.43 25.09 2.31
N GLU A 303 11.76 25.22 2.25
CA GLU A 303 12.60 24.59 1.23
C GLU A 303 13.05 23.19 1.63
N ASN A 304 12.93 22.83 2.91
CA ASN A 304 13.33 21.52 3.43
C ASN A 304 12.32 20.43 3.03
N PHE A 305 12.83 19.20 2.93
CA PHE A 305 12.01 18.02 2.64
C PHE A 305 11.01 17.76 3.77
N ARG A 306 9.73 17.59 3.41
CA ARG A 306 8.63 17.31 4.33
C ARG A 306 7.97 15.95 4.13
N GLY A 307 8.37 15.23 3.07
CA GLY A 307 7.72 14.01 2.63
C GLY A 307 7.54 14.00 1.12
N PHE A 308 7.37 12.81 0.57
CA PHE A 308 7.07 12.63 -0.85
C PHE A 308 5.60 12.89 -1.20
N ILE A 309 4.72 12.61 -0.24
CA ILE A 309 3.27 12.73 -0.36
C ILE A 309 2.70 13.06 1.02
N SER A 310 1.70 13.93 1.07
CA SER A 310 1.02 14.28 2.33
C SER A 310 -0.22 13.40 2.58
N GLU A 311 -0.68 13.35 3.83
CA GLU A 311 -1.92 12.66 4.18
C GLU A 311 -3.13 13.32 3.51
N GLU A 312 -3.15 14.64 3.42
CA GLU A 312 -4.22 15.41 2.78
C GLU A 312 -4.33 15.07 1.28
N GLU A 313 -3.20 14.86 0.60
CA GLU A 313 -3.21 14.39 -0.79
C GLU A 313 -3.90 13.02 -0.93
N MET A 314 -3.72 12.11 0.03
CA MET A 314 -4.36 10.80 0.07
C MET A 314 -5.85 10.89 0.42
N VAL A 315 -6.22 11.71 1.40
CA VAL A 315 -7.62 11.98 1.75
C VAL A 315 -8.36 12.59 0.56
N MET A 316 -7.76 13.52 -0.16
CA MET A 316 -8.39 14.14 -1.33
C MET A 316 -8.65 13.14 -2.46
N LEU A 317 -7.75 12.18 -2.71
CA LEU A 317 -8.01 11.09 -3.67
C LEU A 317 -9.28 10.30 -3.31
N ILE A 318 -9.50 10.02 -2.02
CA ILE A 318 -10.70 9.34 -1.53
C ILE A 318 -11.93 10.23 -1.75
N LYS A 319 -11.86 11.52 -1.39
CA LYS A 319 -12.99 12.45 -1.52
C LYS A 319 -13.46 12.63 -2.95
N HIS A 320 -12.54 12.62 -3.91
CA HIS A 320 -12.87 12.69 -5.34
C HIS A 320 -13.73 11.52 -5.83
N VAL A 321 -13.59 10.34 -5.25
CA VAL A 321 -14.39 9.16 -5.62
C VAL A 321 -15.65 8.98 -4.76
N GLU A 322 -15.63 9.41 -3.49
CA GLU A 322 -16.79 9.38 -2.58
C GLU A 322 -17.84 10.43 -2.98
N VAL A 323 -17.39 11.64 -3.31
CA VAL A 323 -18.25 12.80 -3.51
C VAL A 323 -17.98 13.45 -4.87
N PRO A 324 -18.16 12.71 -5.99
CA PRO A 324 -17.74 13.16 -7.33
C PRO A 324 -18.45 14.44 -7.78
N HIS A 325 -19.66 14.72 -7.28
CA HIS A 325 -20.38 15.95 -7.61
C HIS A 325 -19.74 17.23 -7.02
N ARG A 326 -18.81 17.10 -6.06
CA ARG A 326 -17.98 18.21 -5.56
C ARG A 326 -16.68 18.36 -6.33
N SER A 327 -16.40 17.47 -7.27
CA SER A 327 -15.16 17.40 -8.02
C SER A 327 -15.43 17.37 -9.53
N PRO A 328 -15.46 18.54 -10.20
CA PRO A 328 -15.92 18.64 -11.58
C PRO A 328 -15.16 17.72 -12.54
N TYR A 329 -13.84 17.58 -12.37
CA TYR A 329 -13.02 16.72 -13.24
C TYR A 329 -13.18 15.23 -12.93
N SER A 330 -13.36 14.85 -11.65
CA SER A 330 -13.56 13.45 -11.28
C SER A 330 -14.94 12.93 -11.69
N LYS A 331 -15.92 13.82 -11.82
CA LYS A 331 -17.25 13.46 -12.36
C LYS A 331 -17.14 12.96 -13.80
N ASP A 332 -16.36 13.62 -14.63
CA ASP A 332 -16.21 13.27 -16.05
C ASP A 332 -15.22 12.11 -16.26
N CYS A 333 -14.27 11.95 -15.33
CA CYS A 333 -13.20 10.96 -15.39
C CYS A 333 -13.09 10.15 -14.07
N PRO A 334 -14.11 9.37 -13.70
CA PRO A 334 -14.16 8.72 -12.39
C PRO A 334 -13.06 7.67 -12.19
N GLN A 335 -12.43 7.17 -13.26
CA GLN A 335 -11.27 6.29 -13.23
C GLN A 335 -9.98 6.97 -12.74
N ARG A 336 -9.88 8.29 -12.86
CA ARG A 336 -8.58 8.98 -12.74
C ARG A 336 -7.97 8.92 -11.32
N PRO A 337 -8.72 9.06 -10.22
CA PRO A 337 -8.15 8.90 -8.88
C PRO A 337 -7.49 7.53 -8.66
N TYR A 338 -8.06 6.47 -9.24
CA TYR A 338 -7.49 5.12 -9.20
C TYR A 338 -6.19 5.02 -10.00
N GLU A 339 -6.17 5.55 -11.23
CA GLU A 339 -4.96 5.58 -12.07
C GLU A 339 -3.83 6.42 -11.44
N CYS A 340 -4.20 7.53 -10.78
CA CYS A 340 -3.29 8.37 -10.02
C CYS A 340 -2.68 7.60 -8.85
N LEU A 341 -3.49 6.87 -8.08
CA LEU A 341 -2.99 6.04 -6.99
C LEU A 341 -2.10 4.90 -7.49
N ILE A 342 -2.45 4.23 -8.59
CA ILE A 342 -1.62 3.18 -9.21
C ILE A 342 -0.24 3.75 -9.57
N SER A 343 -0.19 4.88 -10.29
CA SER A 343 1.07 5.52 -10.65
C SER A 343 1.86 5.95 -9.42
N THR A 344 1.17 6.47 -8.41
CA THR A 344 1.77 6.86 -7.13
C THR A 344 2.43 5.67 -6.45
N LEU A 345 1.73 4.55 -6.26
CA LEU A 345 2.25 3.34 -5.61
C LEU A 345 3.42 2.70 -6.39
N LYS A 346 3.33 2.63 -7.72
CA LYS A 346 4.37 2.05 -8.59
C LYS A 346 5.65 2.88 -8.62
N LYS A 347 5.53 4.21 -8.51
CA LYS A 347 6.68 5.13 -8.57
C LYS A 347 7.17 5.60 -7.21
N PHE A 348 6.46 5.34 -6.13
CA PHE A 348 6.87 5.78 -4.81
C PHE A 348 8.25 5.20 -4.45
N PRO A 349 9.20 6.01 -3.97
CA PRO A 349 10.58 5.58 -3.69
C PRO A 349 10.66 4.82 -2.37
N TRP A 350 10.02 3.66 -2.26
CA TRP A 350 9.93 2.85 -1.03
C TRP A 350 11.28 2.52 -0.40
N TYR A 351 12.35 2.49 -1.20
CA TYR A 351 13.72 2.25 -0.73
C TYR A 351 14.31 3.40 0.11
N ALA A 352 13.75 4.61 0.03
CA ALA A 352 14.13 5.78 0.83
C ALA A 352 13.54 5.69 2.26
N THR A 353 13.78 4.56 2.91
CA THR A 353 13.23 4.13 4.21
C THR A 353 13.54 5.07 5.38
N ASP A 354 14.61 5.85 5.27
CA ASP A 354 15.01 6.91 6.22
C ASP A 354 14.16 8.19 6.08
N ARG A 355 13.37 8.30 5.01
CA ARG A 355 12.58 9.49 4.66
C ARG A 355 11.09 9.24 4.58
N ILE A 356 10.66 7.99 4.77
CA ILE A 356 9.26 7.59 4.78
C ILE A 356 8.87 7.24 6.20
N THR A 357 7.79 7.84 6.69
CA THR A 357 7.28 7.58 8.04
C THR A 357 6.19 6.50 8.05
N ILE A 358 5.92 5.93 9.21
CA ILE A 358 4.80 5.00 9.43
C ILE A 358 3.47 5.66 9.05
N GLY A 359 3.25 6.91 9.47
CA GLY A 359 2.04 7.67 9.13
C GLY A 359 1.88 7.87 7.63
N GLN A 360 2.97 8.23 6.93
CA GLN A 360 2.92 8.43 5.48
C GLN A 360 2.56 7.14 4.73
N ARG A 361 3.16 6.00 5.10
CA ARG A 361 2.77 4.71 4.56
C ARG A 361 1.30 4.39 4.86
N HIS A 362 0.86 4.62 6.11
CA HIS A 362 -0.49 4.30 6.52
C HIS A 362 -1.52 5.10 5.71
N ALA A 363 -1.29 6.40 5.47
CA ALA A 363 -2.14 7.22 4.62
C ALA A 363 -2.30 6.63 3.20
N MET A 364 -1.19 6.14 2.60
CA MET A 364 -1.22 5.49 1.30
C MET A 364 -2.00 4.15 1.32
N TYR A 365 -1.81 3.36 2.38
CA TYR A 365 -2.56 2.12 2.59
C TYR A 365 -4.07 2.40 2.73
N MET A 366 -4.46 3.34 3.58
CA MET A 366 -5.86 3.70 3.82
C MET A 366 -6.55 4.20 2.54
N ALA A 367 -5.88 5.05 1.76
CA ALA A 367 -6.39 5.45 0.45
C ALA A 367 -6.57 4.26 -0.49
N THR A 368 -5.62 3.31 -0.48
CA THR A 368 -5.70 2.10 -1.32
C THR A 368 -6.87 1.21 -0.94
N GLU A 369 -7.02 0.90 0.35
CA GLU A 369 -8.13 0.11 0.88
C GLU A 369 -9.48 0.77 0.56
N LYS A 370 -9.61 2.08 0.80
CA LYS A 370 -10.86 2.82 0.53
C LYS A 370 -11.18 2.88 -0.96
N LEU A 371 -10.20 3.15 -1.82
CA LEU A 371 -10.44 3.16 -3.27
C LEU A 371 -10.84 1.76 -3.75
N LEU A 372 -10.18 0.69 -3.29
CA LEU A 372 -10.55 -0.69 -3.64
C LEU A 372 -11.96 -1.05 -3.17
N GLN A 373 -12.36 -0.61 -1.97
CA GLN A 373 -13.73 -0.79 -1.47
C GLN A 373 -14.73 -0.08 -2.38
N ILE A 374 -14.50 1.21 -2.66
CA ILE A 374 -15.43 2.02 -3.46
C ILE A 374 -15.54 1.52 -4.90
N ILE A 375 -14.44 1.10 -5.54
CA ILE A 375 -14.51 0.57 -6.91
C ILE A 375 -15.22 -0.79 -6.95
N SER A 376 -15.00 -1.66 -5.96
CA SER A 376 -15.72 -2.94 -5.83
C SER A 376 -17.23 -2.71 -5.76
N ASP A 377 -17.64 -1.75 -4.92
CA ASP A 377 -19.04 -1.39 -4.75
C ASP A 377 -19.66 -0.74 -6.00
N LYS A 378 -18.89 0.07 -6.73
CA LYS A 378 -19.38 0.71 -7.98
C LYS A 378 -19.48 -0.28 -9.14
N ILE A 379 -18.57 -1.25 -9.21
CA ILE A 379 -18.62 -2.34 -10.20
C ILE A 379 -19.81 -3.26 -9.91
N SER A 380 -20.03 -3.65 -8.65
CA SER A 380 -21.14 -4.55 -8.30
C SER A 380 -22.52 -3.93 -8.56
N ARG A 381 -22.62 -2.60 -8.47
CA ARG A 381 -23.83 -1.83 -8.79
C ARG A 381 -23.91 -1.37 -10.25
N ASP A 382 -22.96 -1.74 -11.10
CA ASP A 382 -22.88 -1.34 -12.51
C ASP A 382 -23.04 0.18 -12.76
N CYS A 383 -22.41 1.00 -11.90
CA CYS A 383 -22.62 2.46 -11.90
C CYS A 383 -22.00 3.17 -13.11
N ASP A 384 -20.85 2.68 -13.61
CA ASP A 384 -20.16 3.20 -14.79
C ASP A 384 -19.31 2.07 -15.42
N PRO A 385 -19.92 1.17 -16.20
CA PRO A 385 -19.22 0.02 -16.78
C PRO A 385 -18.13 0.39 -17.78
N ILE A 386 -18.11 1.63 -18.27
CA ILE A 386 -17.17 2.07 -19.31
C ILE A 386 -15.86 2.53 -18.67
N ASN A 387 -15.92 3.24 -17.55
CA ASN A 387 -14.74 3.84 -16.91
C ASN A 387 -14.32 3.08 -15.64
N LEU A 388 -15.28 2.57 -14.86
CA LEU A 388 -15.03 1.84 -13.62
C LEU A 388 -15.13 0.34 -13.87
N THR A 389 -14.06 -0.20 -14.46
CA THR A 389 -14.05 -1.57 -14.96
C THR A 389 -13.42 -2.55 -13.96
N PRO A 390 -13.78 -3.86 -14.03
CA PRO A 390 -13.05 -4.91 -13.32
C PRO A 390 -11.55 -4.93 -13.64
N GLN A 391 -11.17 -4.52 -14.86
CA GLN A 391 -9.76 -4.38 -15.23
C GLN A 391 -9.05 -3.28 -14.42
N LEU A 392 -9.70 -2.14 -14.16
CA LEU A 392 -9.15 -1.07 -13.34
C LEU A 392 -8.98 -1.53 -11.88
N GLN A 393 -9.99 -2.23 -11.32
CA GLN A 393 -9.91 -2.83 -9.99
C GLN A 393 -8.74 -3.83 -9.92
N LYS A 394 -8.61 -4.74 -10.89
CA LYS A 394 -7.51 -5.71 -10.97
C LYS A 394 -6.14 -5.03 -11.03
N ARG A 395 -6.00 -3.95 -11.79
CA ARG A 395 -4.74 -3.17 -11.85
C ARG A 395 -4.37 -2.56 -10.50
N LEU A 396 -5.35 -1.96 -9.80
CA LEU A 396 -5.12 -1.40 -8.47
C LEU A 396 -4.80 -2.50 -7.44
N ALA A 397 -5.54 -3.61 -7.47
CA ALA A 397 -5.30 -4.77 -6.61
C ALA A 397 -3.88 -5.34 -6.83
N ASN A 398 -3.49 -5.62 -8.07
CA ASN A 398 -2.17 -6.12 -8.40
C ASN A 398 -1.06 -5.16 -7.93
N THR A 399 -1.26 -3.86 -8.13
CA THR A 399 -0.32 -2.82 -7.69
C THR A 399 -0.18 -2.80 -6.16
N ALA A 400 -1.30 -2.92 -5.44
CA ALA A 400 -1.31 -2.92 -3.99
C ALA A 400 -0.68 -4.20 -3.40
N MET A 401 -1.01 -5.38 -3.94
CA MET A 401 -0.48 -6.66 -3.47
C MET A 401 1.02 -6.81 -3.74
N THR A 402 1.53 -6.21 -4.83
CA THR A 402 2.96 -6.18 -5.17
C THR A 402 3.71 -4.99 -4.55
N CYS A 403 3.03 -4.10 -3.83
CA CYS A 403 3.64 -2.94 -3.20
C CYS A 403 4.65 -3.37 -2.13
N GLN A 404 5.90 -2.94 -2.27
CA GLN A 404 6.96 -3.24 -1.31
C GLN A 404 6.84 -2.45 -0.01
N GLY A 405 6.08 -1.34 -0.03
CA GLY A 405 5.81 -0.53 1.16
C GLY A 405 4.83 -1.17 2.13
N PHE A 406 3.90 -2.01 1.64
CA PHE A 406 2.82 -2.57 2.44
C PHE A 406 3.28 -3.81 3.22
N THR A 407 2.91 -3.86 4.49
CA THR A 407 3.23 -5.01 5.36
C THR A 407 2.45 -6.25 4.96
N PRO A 408 2.86 -7.46 5.39
CA PRO A 408 2.09 -8.67 5.18
C PRO A 408 0.64 -8.55 5.68
N LEU A 409 0.43 -7.95 6.85
CA LEU A 409 -0.90 -7.71 7.41
C LEU A 409 -1.74 -6.72 6.58
N MET A 410 -1.13 -5.63 6.09
CA MET A 410 -1.83 -4.70 5.19
C MET A 410 -2.29 -5.43 3.91
N LYS A 411 -1.42 -6.26 3.33
CA LYS A 411 -1.78 -7.04 2.13
C LYS A 411 -2.82 -8.13 2.43
N ASP A 412 -2.82 -8.70 3.63
CA ASP A 412 -3.81 -9.69 4.07
C ASP A 412 -5.20 -9.06 4.16
N ASN A 413 -5.32 -7.87 4.77
CA ASN A 413 -6.56 -7.11 4.81
C ASN A 413 -7.10 -6.81 3.39
N LEU A 414 -6.21 -6.44 2.46
CA LEU A 414 -6.59 -6.21 1.06
C LEU A 414 -7.01 -7.49 0.35
N ALA A 415 -6.31 -8.61 0.61
CA ALA A 415 -6.67 -9.92 0.07
C ALA A 415 -8.05 -10.37 0.56
N TRP A 416 -8.34 -10.16 1.85
CA TRP A 416 -9.66 -10.41 2.43
C TRP A 416 -10.73 -9.53 1.81
N LEU A 417 -10.49 -8.22 1.68
CA LEU A 417 -11.41 -7.27 1.03
C LEU A 417 -11.75 -7.68 -0.42
N LEU A 418 -10.77 -8.24 -1.14
CA LEU A 418 -10.89 -8.64 -2.53
C LEU A 418 -11.33 -10.10 -2.72
N ASN A 419 -11.57 -10.84 -1.64
CA ASN A 419 -11.86 -12.28 -1.65
C ASN A 419 -10.82 -13.10 -2.46
N LEU A 420 -9.53 -12.80 -2.28
CA LEU A 420 -8.45 -13.55 -2.93
C LEU A 420 -8.30 -14.95 -2.32
N SER A 421 -8.14 -15.97 -3.17
CA SER A 421 -7.86 -17.33 -2.72
C SER A 421 -6.47 -17.45 -2.09
N ASP A 422 -6.25 -18.47 -1.25
CA ASP A 422 -4.93 -18.72 -0.67
C ASP A 422 -3.85 -18.89 -1.74
N ALA A 423 -4.20 -19.51 -2.88
CA ALA A 423 -3.30 -19.66 -4.02
C ALA A 423 -2.89 -18.31 -4.62
N ASP A 424 -3.82 -17.37 -4.77
CA ASP A 424 -3.54 -16.02 -5.24
C ASP A 424 -2.70 -15.24 -4.22
N GLN A 425 -2.98 -15.40 -2.93
CA GLN A 425 -2.17 -14.80 -1.87
C GLN A 425 -0.73 -15.34 -1.90
N ARG A 426 -0.55 -16.65 -2.12
CA ARG A 426 0.78 -17.25 -2.30
C ARG A 426 1.50 -16.74 -3.54
N TYR A 427 0.78 -16.50 -4.63
CA TYR A 427 1.33 -15.86 -5.83
C TYR A 427 1.94 -14.48 -5.53
N TYR A 428 1.35 -13.73 -4.59
CA TYR A 428 1.90 -12.45 -4.12
C TYR A 428 2.98 -12.58 -3.03
N GLY A 429 3.40 -13.79 -2.70
CA GLY A 429 4.45 -14.05 -1.70
C GLY A 429 3.97 -13.87 -0.25
N GLN A 430 2.66 -13.97 0.02
CA GLN A 430 2.15 -13.87 1.38
C GLN A 430 2.54 -15.09 2.24
N PRO A 431 2.91 -14.86 3.52
CA PRO A 431 3.13 -15.94 4.48
C PRO A 431 1.81 -16.64 4.82
N GLU A 432 1.87 -17.80 5.48
CA GLU A 432 0.67 -18.64 5.72
C GLU A 432 -0.36 -17.98 6.61
N ARG A 433 0.11 -17.33 7.67
CA ARG A 433 -0.74 -16.60 8.61
C ARG A 433 -0.49 -15.11 8.50
N ALA A 434 -0.62 -14.54 7.30
CA ALA A 434 -0.36 -13.12 7.04
C ALA A 434 -1.17 -12.17 7.96
N HIS A 435 -2.43 -12.51 8.26
CA HIS A 435 -3.26 -11.84 9.28
C HIS A 435 -2.62 -11.75 10.68
N ALA A 436 -1.71 -12.66 11.02
CA ALA A 436 -1.04 -12.73 12.31
C ALA A 436 0.33 -12.03 12.35
N TRP A 437 0.73 -11.36 11.25
CA TRP A 437 1.93 -10.50 11.20
C TRP A 437 1.69 -9.13 11.85
N ARG A 438 0.97 -9.15 12.96
CA ARG A 438 0.67 -7.97 13.76
C ARG A 438 1.94 -7.56 14.50
N HIS A 439 2.21 -6.25 14.50
CA HIS A 439 3.43 -5.66 15.06
C HIS A 439 4.72 -5.92 14.27
N GLN A 440 4.60 -6.38 13.01
CA GLN A 440 5.67 -6.28 12.01
C GLN A 440 5.34 -5.16 11.03
N TYR A 441 6.14 -4.11 11.12
CA TYR A 441 5.98 -2.84 10.46
C TYR A 441 7.03 -2.59 9.39
N SER A 442 8.15 -3.31 9.33
CA SER A 442 9.10 -3.20 8.20
C SER A 442 9.58 -4.56 7.72
N MET A 443 9.63 -5.52 8.63
CA MET A 443 9.97 -6.91 8.40
C MET A 443 8.89 -7.65 7.57
N ALA A 444 9.33 -8.41 6.57
CA ALA A 444 8.49 -9.28 5.75
C ALA A 444 9.24 -10.57 5.37
N PRO A 445 8.53 -11.61 4.89
CA PRO A 445 9.16 -12.79 4.32
C PRO A 445 10.08 -12.43 3.15
N ARG A 446 11.26 -13.03 3.10
CA ARG A 446 12.14 -12.96 1.94
C ARG A 446 11.54 -13.78 0.80
N PRO A 447 11.46 -13.23 -0.43
CA PRO A 447 11.00 -13.98 -1.58
C PRO A 447 11.81 -15.27 -1.81
N GLY A 448 11.11 -16.35 -2.11
CA GLY A 448 11.70 -17.66 -2.41
C GLY A 448 12.07 -18.52 -1.19
N VAL A 449 11.91 -18.01 0.04
CA VAL A 449 12.12 -18.81 1.25
C VAL A 449 10.94 -19.76 1.46
N PRO A 450 11.19 -21.06 1.75
CA PRO A 450 10.14 -22.00 2.11
C PRO A 450 9.35 -21.54 3.34
N LEU A 451 8.03 -21.75 3.31
CA LEU A 451 7.13 -21.31 4.38
C LEU A 451 7.44 -21.97 5.72
N ASP A 452 7.84 -23.24 5.72
CA ASP A 452 8.19 -23.96 6.94
C ASP A 452 9.45 -23.39 7.63
N VAL A 453 10.39 -22.84 6.86
CA VAL A 453 11.54 -22.08 7.42
C VAL A 453 11.04 -20.81 8.12
N ILE A 454 10.14 -20.05 7.49
CA ILE A 454 9.57 -18.84 8.09
C ILE A 454 8.84 -19.19 9.40
N GLU A 455 7.97 -20.20 9.37
CA GLU A 455 7.23 -20.67 10.55
C GLU A 455 8.17 -21.14 11.67
N TRP A 456 9.29 -21.79 11.34
CA TRP A 456 10.29 -22.22 12.32
C TRP A 456 10.95 -21.03 13.04
N TYR A 457 11.37 -19.99 12.32
CA TYR A 457 11.93 -18.79 12.97
C TYR A 457 10.89 -18.09 13.86
N ILE A 458 9.64 -17.98 13.39
CA ILE A 458 8.54 -17.39 14.18
C ILE A 458 8.31 -18.21 15.44
N ALA A 459 8.32 -19.54 15.34
CA ALA A 459 8.16 -20.43 16.49
C ALA A 459 9.27 -20.22 17.54
N ILE A 460 10.54 -20.15 17.13
CA ILE A 460 11.66 -19.89 18.04
C ILE A 460 11.53 -18.52 18.71
N ILE A 461 11.18 -17.48 17.95
CA ILE A 461 10.99 -16.12 18.48
C ILE A 461 9.84 -16.11 19.49
N ARG A 462 8.70 -16.75 19.16
CA ARG A 462 7.55 -16.87 20.04
C ARG A 462 7.92 -17.61 21.33
N GLU A 463 8.56 -18.76 21.23
CA GLU A 463 8.92 -19.58 22.39
C GLU A 463 9.90 -18.89 23.32
N GLN A 464 10.96 -18.28 22.76
CA GLN A 464 11.93 -17.58 23.59
C GLN A 464 11.34 -16.32 24.23
N SER A 465 10.56 -15.52 23.49
CA SER A 465 9.90 -14.34 24.07
C SER A 465 8.87 -14.72 25.15
N GLN A 466 8.20 -15.86 25.01
CA GLN A 466 7.33 -16.43 26.05
C GLN A 466 8.12 -16.80 27.31
N ARG A 467 9.27 -17.49 27.17
CA ARG A 467 10.16 -17.84 28.29
C ARG A 467 10.66 -16.58 29.00
N ASP A 468 11.09 -15.57 28.23
CA ASP A 468 11.55 -14.29 28.77
C ASP A 468 10.44 -13.60 29.58
N MET A 469 9.20 -13.58 29.07
CA MET A 469 8.04 -13.03 29.77
C MET A 469 7.77 -13.78 31.10
N LEU A 470 7.79 -15.12 31.08
CA LEU A 470 7.54 -15.94 32.26
C LEU A 470 8.61 -15.76 33.36
N SER A 471 9.84 -15.41 32.97
CA SER A 471 10.94 -15.14 33.91
C SER A 471 10.83 -13.79 34.64
N ARG A 472 9.92 -12.91 34.23
CA ARG A 472 9.75 -11.58 34.85
C ARG A 472 9.06 -11.65 36.21
N ALA A 473 9.30 -10.63 37.03
CA ALA A 473 8.60 -10.45 38.31
C ALA A 473 7.06 -10.39 38.11
N HIS A 474 6.32 -10.90 39.10
CA HIS A 474 4.87 -11.12 39.00
C HIS A 474 4.09 -9.90 38.47
N GLY A 475 4.36 -8.69 38.98
CA GLY A 475 3.66 -7.47 38.55
C GLY A 475 3.85 -7.14 37.06
N SER A 476 5.10 -7.13 36.58
CA SER A 476 5.40 -6.89 35.16
C SER A 476 4.85 -8.00 34.26
N ARG A 477 4.83 -9.24 34.77
CA ARG A 477 4.28 -10.39 34.05
C ARG A 477 2.77 -10.25 33.82
N VAL A 478 2.01 -9.88 34.86
CA VAL A 478 0.56 -9.69 34.77
C VAL A 478 0.22 -8.58 33.77
N GLU A 479 0.91 -7.44 33.85
CA GLU A 479 0.69 -6.32 32.93
C GLU A 479 0.92 -6.71 31.45
N LEU A 480 1.99 -7.47 31.19
CA LEU A 480 2.27 -7.95 29.83
C LEU A 480 1.24 -8.97 29.36
N GLN A 481 0.78 -9.85 30.25
CA GLN A 481 -0.21 -10.86 29.92
C GLN A 481 -1.56 -10.22 29.56
N GLU A 482 -2.01 -9.23 30.32
CA GLU A 482 -3.22 -8.44 30.01
C GLU A 482 -3.09 -7.70 28.67
N LYS A 483 -1.92 -7.14 28.36
CA LYS A 483 -1.65 -6.54 27.04
C LYS A 483 -1.62 -7.59 25.93
N GLY A 484 -1.13 -8.79 26.23
CA GLY A 484 -1.04 -9.94 25.31
C GLY A 484 -2.40 -10.47 24.88
N GLU A 485 -3.44 -10.35 25.70
CA GLU A 485 -4.83 -10.74 25.35
C GLU A 485 -5.38 -9.94 24.16
N GLN A 486 -4.76 -8.81 23.84
CA GLN A 486 -5.21 -7.93 22.77
C GLN A 486 -4.54 -8.22 21.42
N THR A 487 -3.72 -9.28 21.33
CA THR A 487 -3.04 -9.74 20.12
C THR A 487 -3.10 -11.26 20.00
N ASP A 488 -2.88 -11.81 18.80
CA ASP A 488 -3.04 -13.25 18.50
C ASP A 488 -1.88 -14.14 19.02
N MET A 489 -0.85 -13.54 19.62
CA MET A 489 0.32 -14.20 20.19
C MET A 489 1.10 -15.10 19.22
N TYR A 490 0.89 -14.97 17.91
CA TYR A 490 1.58 -15.77 16.90
C TYR A 490 3.10 -15.56 16.92
N TRP A 491 3.53 -14.32 17.13
CA TRP A 491 4.94 -13.93 17.37
C TRP A 491 5.33 -13.91 18.87
N GLY A 492 4.45 -14.39 19.75
CA GLY A 492 4.62 -14.32 21.20
C GLY A 492 4.70 -12.88 21.71
N TYR A 493 5.65 -12.61 22.60
CA TYR A 493 5.88 -11.29 23.19
C TYR A 493 6.92 -10.45 22.42
N PHE A 494 7.15 -10.74 21.13
CA PHE A 494 8.02 -9.93 20.27
C PHE A 494 7.69 -8.43 20.32
N TRP A 495 6.40 -8.09 20.28
CA TRP A 495 5.92 -6.71 20.39
C TRP A 495 6.35 -6.00 21.69
N ALA A 496 6.51 -6.76 22.78
CA ALA A 496 6.96 -6.24 24.07
C ALA A 496 8.47 -5.99 24.10
N GLU A 497 9.26 -6.75 23.33
CA GLU A 497 10.69 -6.51 23.13
C GLU A 497 10.94 -5.26 22.27
N LEU A 498 10.03 -4.94 21.33
CA LEU A 498 10.08 -3.69 20.57
C LEU A 498 9.80 -2.46 21.44
N GLY A 499 8.83 -2.57 22.36
CA GLY A 499 8.49 -1.50 23.30
C GLY A 499 7.93 -0.24 22.63
N HIS A 500 7.31 -0.35 21.47
CA HIS A 500 6.70 0.79 20.79
C HIS A 500 5.55 1.37 21.62
N THR A 501 5.60 2.69 21.86
CA THR A 501 4.48 3.48 22.35
C THR A 501 3.71 4.01 21.15
N PHE A 502 2.43 3.68 21.06
CA PHE A 502 1.63 4.14 19.94
C PHE A 502 1.12 5.57 20.14
N GLY A 503 1.04 6.32 19.05
CA GLY A 503 0.69 7.74 19.04
C GLY A 503 1.53 8.52 18.02
N PRO A 504 1.49 9.86 18.07
CA PRO A 504 2.16 10.70 17.08
C PRO A 504 3.65 10.37 16.91
N GLU A 505 4.36 10.06 18.00
CA GLU A 505 5.79 9.72 17.93
C GLU A 505 6.05 8.46 17.09
N PHE A 506 5.18 7.46 17.18
CA PHE A 506 5.25 6.25 16.36
C PHE A 506 4.97 6.55 14.89
N ASP A 507 3.98 7.38 14.62
CA ASP A 507 3.61 7.76 13.24
C ASP A 507 4.73 8.54 12.54
N HIS A 508 5.51 9.33 13.29
CA HIS A 508 6.69 10.04 12.80
C HIS A 508 7.94 9.16 12.71
N MET A 509 7.90 7.93 13.22
CA MET A 509 9.02 7.00 13.09
C MET A 509 9.20 6.61 11.64
N THR A 510 10.43 6.72 11.15
CA THR A 510 10.79 6.33 9.77
C THR A 510 10.81 4.81 9.64
N LEU A 511 10.50 4.27 8.45
CA LEU A 511 10.55 2.83 8.18
C LEU A 511 11.91 2.21 8.53
N ASN A 512 13.01 2.94 8.30
CA ASN A 512 14.36 2.50 8.67
C ASN A 512 14.55 2.34 10.19
N LYS A 513 14.10 3.32 11.00
CA LYS A 513 14.15 3.23 12.47
C LYS A 513 13.35 2.04 13.00
N VAL A 514 12.16 1.81 12.44
CA VAL A 514 11.33 0.67 12.83
C VAL A 514 11.99 -0.65 12.41
N ALA A 515 12.52 -0.74 11.19
CA ALA A 515 13.28 -1.90 10.74
C ALA A 515 14.45 -2.20 11.68
N HIS A 516 15.23 -1.18 12.05
CA HIS A 516 16.36 -1.36 12.97
C HIS A 516 15.91 -1.90 14.33
N ALA A 517 14.80 -1.40 14.89
CA ALA A 517 14.23 -1.91 16.12
C ALA A 517 13.79 -3.39 15.98
N GLU A 518 13.13 -3.74 14.88
CA GLU A 518 12.65 -5.10 14.60
C GLU A 518 13.77 -6.11 14.43
N PHE A 519 14.73 -5.84 13.54
CA PHE A 519 15.86 -6.74 13.32
C PHE A 519 16.73 -6.88 14.57
N SER A 520 16.95 -5.79 15.31
CA SER A 520 17.69 -5.86 16.58
C SER A 520 16.95 -6.69 17.63
N ALA A 521 15.61 -6.61 17.69
CA ALA A 521 14.81 -7.43 18.59
C ALA A 521 14.87 -8.91 18.20
N VAL A 522 14.78 -9.23 16.90
CA VAL A 522 14.94 -10.60 16.41
C VAL A 522 16.32 -11.15 16.77
N GLU A 523 17.39 -10.41 16.51
CA GLU A 523 18.76 -10.81 16.84
C GLU A 523 18.93 -11.07 18.34
N ARG A 524 18.43 -10.18 19.20
CA ARG A 524 18.48 -10.34 20.66
C ARG A 524 17.73 -11.60 21.13
N ILE A 525 16.53 -11.84 20.60
CA ILE A 525 15.72 -13.01 20.96
C ILE A 525 16.41 -14.30 20.48
N LEU A 526 16.85 -14.36 19.22
CA LEU A 526 17.54 -15.53 18.67
C LEU A 526 18.85 -15.82 19.40
N SER A 527 19.58 -14.77 19.81
CA SER A 527 20.79 -14.94 20.62
C SER A 527 20.49 -15.66 21.94
N ARG A 528 19.40 -15.29 22.63
CA ARG A 528 18.99 -15.98 23.87
C ARG A 528 18.44 -17.38 23.61
N ALA A 529 17.74 -17.58 22.49
CA ALA A 529 17.15 -18.87 22.14
C ALA A 529 18.21 -19.92 21.78
N LEU A 530 19.25 -19.52 21.05
CA LEU A 530 20.22 -20.43 20.43
C LEU A 530 21.55 -20.54 21.20
N LEU A 531 21.89 -19.60 22.09
CA LEU A 531 23.09 -19.70 22.95
C LEU A 531 22.85 -20.50 24.23
N ASN A 532 21.60 -20.64 24.66
CA ASN A 532 21.20 -21.33 25.90
C ASN A 532 20.78 -22.79 25.67
N GLN A 533 21.14 -23.39 24.54
CA GLN A 533 20.89 -24.79 24.14
C GLN A 533 22.23 -25.43 23.80
#